data_AF-A0AB39QZ25-F1
#
_entry.id   AF-A0AB39QZ25-F1
#
_cell.length_a   1.000
_cell.length_b   1.000
_cell.length_c   1.000
_cell.angle_alpha   90.00
_cell.angle_beta   90.00
_cell.angle_gamma   90.00
#
_symmetry.space_group_name_H-M   'P 1'
#
loop_
_entity.id
_entity.type
_entity.pdbx_description
1 polymer ?
#
loop_
_entity_poly.entity_id
_entity_poly.type
_entity_poly.pdbx_seq_one_letter_code
_entity_poly.pdbx_strand_id
1 'polypeptide(L)'
;MTGVDPSRLDDQQLMKELETIHRTRHDTLLYGSNDALRAHNERMAQLEGEYLRRNPRRLVTAGRTREGARERNCAETATPGASAG
;
A
#
# COMPACT_ATOMS: atom_id res chain seq x y z
N MET A 1 -12.64 7.15 -17.39
CA MET A 1 -13.14 5.88 -16.81
C MET A 1 -13.71 6.19 -15.43
N THR A 2 -14.96 6.63 -15.37
CA THR A 2 -15.62 6.92 -14.08
C THR A 2 -16.19 5.63 -13.54
N GLY A 3 -15.39 4.89 -12.78
CA GLY A 3 -15.91 3.80 -11.96
C GLY A 3 -16.81 4.35 -10.85
N VAL A 4 -17.50 3.45 -10.15
CA VAL A 4 -18.36 3.79 -9.01
C VAL A 4 -17.56 4.58 -7.96
N ASP A 5 -18.19 5.60 -7.38
CA ASP A 5 -17.64 6.37 -6.26
C ASP A 5 -17.23 5.42 -5.11
N PRO A 6 -15.99 5.50 -4.59
CA PRO A 6 -15.53 4.63 -3.51
C PRO A 6 -16.45 4.58 -2.29
N SER A 7 -17.11 5.69 -1.97
CA SER A 7 -18.05 5.77 -0.84
C SER A 7 -19.28 4.88 -1.00
N ARG A 8 -19.58 4.45 -2.24
CA ARG A 8 -20.71 3.58 -2.59
C ARG A 8 -20.34 2.10 -2.70
N LEU A 9 -19.05 1.76 -2.58
CA LEU A 9 -18.58 0.37 -2.57
C LEU A 9 -18.84 -0.24 -1.19
N ASP A 10 -19.30 -1.49 -1.14
CA ASP A 10 -19.20 -2.26 0.10
C ASP A 10 -17.74 -2.63 0.42
N ASP A 11 -17.47 -3.15 1.60
CA ASP A 11 -16.09 -3.45 2.03
C ASP A 11 -15.42 -4.51 1.14
N GLN A 12 -16.16 -5.53 0.69
CA GLN A 12 -15.59 -6.57 -0.15
C GLN A 12 -15.23 -6.03 -1.54
N GLN A 13 -16.09 -5.20 -2.11
CA GLN A 13 -15.85 -4.51 -3.37
C GLN A 13 -14.66 -3.57 -3.27
N LEU A 14 -14.59 -2.77 -2.20
CA LEU A 14 -13.47 -1.85 -1.97
C LEU A 14 -12.14 -2.60 -1.89
N MET A 15 -12.09 -3.71 -1.13
CA MET A 15 -10.88 -4.52 -1.01
C MET A 15 -10.46 -5.15 -2.35
N LYS A 16 -11.43 -5.64 -3.14
CA LYS A 16 -11.17 -6.19 -4.48
C LYS A 16 -10.64 -5.15 -5.46
N GLU A 17 -11.20 -3.94 -5.44
CA GLU A 17 -10.74 -2.83 -6.28
C GLU A 17 -9.33 -2.38 -5.89
N LEU A 18 -9.03 -2.31 -4.58
CA LEU A 18 -7.68 -2.02 -4.07
C LEU A 18 -6.66 -3.06 -4.54
N GLU A 19 -6.97 -4.34 -4.41
CA GLU A 19 -6.09 -5.41 -4.91
C GLU A 19 -5.82 -5.27 -6.41
N THR A 20 -6.89 -5.01 -7.19
CA THR A 20 -6.80 -4.90 -8.65
C THR A 20 -5.97 -3.68 -9.08
N ILE A 21 -6.18 -2.53 -8.45
CA ILE A 21 -5.47 -1.30 -8.80
C ILE A 21 -4.00 -1.36 -8.38
N HIS A 22 -3.69 -1.99 -7.25
CA HIS A 22 -2.30 -2.22 -6.83
C HIS A 22 -1.58 -3.21 -7.75
N ARG A 23 -2.25 -4.29 -8.19
CA ARG A 23 -1.66 -5.29 -9.09
C ARG A 23 -1.20 -4.69 -10.42
N THR A 24 -1.96 -3.74 -10.96
CA THR A 24 -1.70 -3.13 -12.28
C THR A 24 -0.88 -1.84 -12.22
N ARG A 25 -0.42 -1.43 -11.02
CA ARG A 25 0.29 -0.18 -10.80
C ARG A 25 1.59 -0.08 -11.58
N HIS A 26 2.42 -1.13 -11.52
CA HIS A 26 3.74 -1.11 -12.14
C HIS A 26 3.63 -1.07 -13.66
N ASP A 27 2.75 -1.88 -14.23
CA ASP A 27 2.50 -1.91 -15.67
C ASP A 27 1.94 -0.56 -16.17
N THR A 28 1.01 0.04 -15.42
CA THR A 28 0.46 1.36 -15.76
C THR A 28 1.53 2.45 -15.67
N LEU A 29 2.46 2.35 -14.72
CA LEU A 29 3.58 3.28 -14.57
C LEU A 29 4.57 3.20 -15.74
N LEU A 30 4.91 1.99 -16.18
CA LEU A 30 5.91 1.78 -17.22
C LEU A 30 5.36 1.95 -18.64
N TYR A 31 4.12 1.52 -18.88
CA TYR A 31 3.58 1.35 -20.23
C TYR A 31 2.26 2.09 -20.47
N GLY A 32 1.69 2.71 -19.44
CA GLY A 32 0.49 3.53 -19.59
C GLY A 32 0.78 4.86 -20.30
N SER A 33 -0.22 5.38 -21.02
CA SER A 33 -0.17 6.78 -21.46
C SER A 33 -0.19 7.72 -20.26
N ASN A 34 0.21 8.98 -20.44
CA ASN A 34 0.14 9.99 -19.38
C ASN A 34 -1.28 10.13 -18.80
N ASP A 35 -2.29 10.08 -19.66
CA ASP A 35 -3.70 10.13 -19.22
C ASP A 35 -4.13 8.89 -18.46
N ALA A 36 -3.67 7.70 -18.88
CA ALA A 36 -3.95 6.46 -18.16
C ALA A 36 -3.29 6.47 -16.77
N LEU A 37 -2.03 6.91 -16.69
CA LEU A 37 -1.31 7.04 -15.43
C LEU A 37 -1.98 8.03 -14.48
N ARG A 38 -2.40 9.19 -14.99
CA ARG A 38 -3.12 10.20 -14.21
C ARG A 38 -4.44 9.66 -13.66
N ALA A 39 -5.27 9.08 -14.51
CA ALA A 39 -6.55 8.47 -14.09
C ALA A 39 -6.34 7.34 -13.07
N HIS A 40 -5.29 6.53 -13.25
CA HIS A 40 -4.93 5.46 -12.33
C HIS A 40 -4.47 6.01 -10.97
N ASN A 41 -3.65 7.06 -10.95
CA ASN A 41 -3.25 7.75 -9.72
C ASN A 41 -4.45 8.31 -8.95
N GLU A 42 -5.34 9.01 -9.65
CA GLU A 42 -6.54 9.59 -9.05
C GLU A 42 -7.43 8.50 -8.43
N ARG A 43 -7.68 7.41 -9.17
CA ARG A 43 -8.49 6.30 -8.69
C ARG A 43 -7.84 5.58 -7.50
N MET A 44 -6.52 5.38 -7.53
CA MET A 44 -5.78 4.76 -6.42
C MET A 44 -5.91 5.59 -5.15
N ALA A 45 -5.68 6.90 -5.23
CA ALA A 45 -5.80 7.79 -4.09
C ALA A 45 -7.22 7.83 -3.51
N GLN A 46 -8.24 7.79 -4.37
CA GLN A 46 -9.65 7.74 -3.97
C GLN A 46 -9.99 6.45 -3.19
N LEU A 47 -9.58 5.28 -3.70
CA LEU A 47 -9.83 3.99 -3.04
C LEU A 47 -9.05 3.87 -1.71
N GLU A 48 -7.80 4.30 -1.69
CA GLU A 48 -6.98 4.29 -0.48
C GLU A 48 -7.52 5.25 0.58
N GLY A 49 -7.91 6.45 0.19
CA GLY A 49 -8.54 7.43 1.08
C GLY A 49 -9.81 6.89 1.72
N GLU A 50 -10.65 6.21 0.94
CA GLU A 50 -11.86 5.57 1.44
C GLU A 50 -11.55 4.45 2.45
N TYR A 51 -10.57 3.59 2.15
CA TYR A 51 -10.13 2.56 3.09
C TYR A 51 -9.62 3.17 4.40
N LEU A 52 -8.80 4.21 4.33
CA LEU A 52 -8.28 4.89 5.52
C LEU A 52 -9.39 5.55 6.35
N ARG A 53 -10.38 6.13 5.68
CA ARG A 53 -11.55 6.75 6.33
C ARG A 53 -12.39 5.71 7.08
N ARG A 54 -12.58 4.51 6.52
CA ARG A 54 -13.28 3.39 7.19
C ARG A 54 -12.44 2.74 8.29
N ASN A 55 -11.11 2.82 8.20
CA ASN A 55 -10.17 2.12 9.09
C ASN A 55 -9.22 3.09 9.82
N PRO A 56 -9.72 4.02 10.65
CA PRO A 56 -8.89 5.00 11.34
C PRO A 56 -7.92 4.37 12.35
N ARG A 57 -8.23 3.15 12.84
CA ARG A 57 -7.40 2.38 13.78
C ARG A 57 -6.72 1.16 13.14
N ARG A 58 -6.43 1.22 11.83
CA ARG A 58 -5.77 0.12 11.12
C ARG A 58 -4.47 -0.28 11.82
N LEU A 59 -4.20 -1.58 11.84
CA LEU A 59 -2.95 -2.09 12.38
C LEU A 59 -1.78 -1.67 11.49
N VAL A 60 -0.75 -1.10 12.11
CA VAL A 60 0.51 -0.78 11.45
C VAL A 60 1.55 -1.76 11.96
N THR A 61 2.06 -2.62 11.08
CA THR A 61 3.15 -3.53 11.44
C THR A 61 4.40 -2.71 11.78
N ALA A 62 4.97 -2.90 12.98
CA ALA A 62 6.17 -2.17 13.43
C ALA A 62 7.32 -2.24 12.39
N GLY A 63 7.51 -3.39 11.75
CA GLY A 63 8.54 -3.57 10.72
C GLY A 63 8.35 -2.73 9.44
N ARG A 64 7.19 -2.09 9.26
CA ARG A 64 6.87 -1.15 8.17
C ARG A 64 6.94 0.31 8.62
N THR A 65 7.33 0.58 9.86
CA THR A 65 7.64 1.93 10.35
C THR A 65 9.14 2.20 10.27
N ARG A 66 9.51 3.48 10.25
CA ARG A 66 10.93 3.89 10.32
C ARG A 66 11.58 3.48 11.63
N GLU A 67 10.83 3.57 12.73
CA GLU A 67 11.28 3.19 14.06
C GLU A 67 11.55 1.69 14.14
N GLY A 68 10.58 0.85 13.76
CA GLY A 68 10.79 -0.59 13.76
C GLY A 68 11.88 -1.04 12.78
N ALA A 69 12.11 -0.33 11.67
CA ALA A 69 13.27 -0.59 10.80
C ALA A 69 14.61 -0.27 11.49
N ARG A 70 14.67 0.78 12.32
CA ARG A 70 15.86 1.13 13.11
C ARG A 70 16.10 0.12 14.23
N GLU A 71 15.06 -0.30 14.94
CA GLU A 71 15.15 -1.31 15.99
C GLU A 71 15.68 -2.64 15.47
N ARG A 72 15.20 -3.10 14.29
CA ARG A 72 15.76 -4.31 13.65
C ARG A 72 17.24 -4.18 13.34
N ASN A 73 17.66 -3.06 12.75
CA ASN A 73 19.07 -2.83 12.42
C ASN A 73 19.94 -2.77 13.70
N CYS A 74 19.45 -2.10 14.75
CA CYS A 74 20.12 -2.08 16.05
C CYS A 74 20.27 -3.50 16.64
N ALA A 75 19.20 -4.30 16.64
CA ALA A 75 19.23 -5.69 17.10
C ALA A 75 20.18 -6.58 16.27
N GLU A 76 20.26 -6.36 14.95
CA GLU A 76 21.17 -7.08 14.05
C GLU A 76 22.64 -6.71 14.31
N THR A 77 22.94 -5.41 14.49
CA THR A 77 24.30 -4.93 14.81
C THR A 77 24.76 -5.25 16.25
N ALA A 78 23.82 -5.41 17.19
CA ALA A 78 24.10 -5.76 18.58
C ALA A 78 24.38 -7.26 18.80
N THR A 79 24.28 -8.09 17.76
CA THR A 79 24.66 -9.51 17.81
C THR A 79 26.02 -9.72 17.12
N PRO A 80 27.16 -9.53 17.81
CA PRO A 80 28.45 -9.92 17.26
C PRO A 80 28.60 -11.45 17.35
N GLY A 81 28.59 -12.11 16.19
CA GLY A 81 29.25 -13.41 15.99
C GLY A 81 28.71 -14.62 16.76
N ALA A 82 27.52 -15.11 16.40
CA ALA A 82 27.21 -16.53 16.52
C ALA A 82 27.38 -17.21 15.14
N SER A 83 28.57 -17.07 14.55
CA SER A 83 29.06 -18.00 13.53
C SER A 83 30.20 -18.80 14.15
N ALA A 84 29.84 -19.87 14.87
CA ALA A 84 30.72 -21.01 15.10
C ALA A 84 31.15 -21.58 13.73
N GLY A 85 32.36 -22.07 13.50
CA GLY A 85 33.14 -23.01 14.30
C GLY A 85 33.46 -24.18 13.39
#